data_AF-B8IP26-F1
#
_entry.id   AF-B8IP26-F1
#
_cell.length_a   1.000
_cell.length_b   1.000
_cell.length_c   1.000
_cell.angle_alpha   90.00
_cell.angle_beta   90.00
_cell.angle_gamma   90.00
#
_symmetry.space_group_name_H-M   'P 1'
#
loop_
_entity.id
_entity.type
_entity.pdbx_description
1 polymer ?
#
loop_
_entity_poly.entity_id
_entity_poly.type
_entity_poly.pdbx_seq_one_letter_code
_entity_poly.pdbx_strand_id
1 'polypeptide(L)'
;MMSGTLARETVPALDPPATSGRTSPWGTLKLFALALVVVVLAELIGNVAIPIGHGKIILLPLLWALLMGGALGLAAGRLPAPLRVTTPLQHQAAAILQPALLLFIAKLGLMVGGSLPKILGAGWALVFQEFGHFFGTMVFGLPVALLLGIKREAIGATFSVGREPSLAIIGERYGMASPEGRGVLAEYLTGTVFGAVFIALLAGLIASLGVFNPLALAMGAGVGSGSMMAAASGAIAAQQSPEVAKDVATFAAASNLITTTIGTYFTLFLSLPFTVWAYGVLEPILGRGRGRAEAAPAPAAASLPEEAPALGSSALLLAWLAAASFGLVGNALTYGTRPDGAVLLGAAIIVGVVVIGWSLYRLTARRLPAVVWTSLIGMALTYPGMPFSAEVAALTGKINFLALATPILAFAGLSIAKDVPAFRQLGWRIVVVSFMANAGTFLGAALIAQFWLHPPV
;
A
#
# COMPACT_ATOMS: atom_id res chain seq x y z
N MET A 1 26.77 4.10 53.08
CA MET A 1 25.46 4.75 52.83
C MET A 1 25.60 5.59 51.57
N MET A 2 25.05 5.09 50.47
CA MET A 2 25.01 5.76 49.17
C MET A 2 23.88 6.79 49.17
N SER A 3 24.14 8.00 48.69
CA SER A 3 23.10 8.89 48.16
C SER A 3 23.68 9.58 46.93
N GLY A 4 23.56 8.89 45.79
CA GLY A 4 23.89 9.43 44.48
C GLY A 4 22.61 9.99 43.86
N THR A 5 22.53 11.31 43.78
CA THR A 5 21.44 12.04 43.13
C THR A 5 21.52 11.78 41.62
N LEU A 6 20.61 10.96 41.09
CA LEU A 6 20.44 10.74 39.66
C LEU A 6 19.96 12.04 39.00
N ALA A 7 20.88 12.75 38.36
CA ALA A 7 20.54 13.82 37.44
C ALA A 7 19.75 13.22 36.27
N ARG A 8 18.47 13.60 36.14
CA ARG A 8 17.67 13.31 34.95
C ARG A 8 18.29 14.07 33.78
N GLU A 9 19.02 13.36 32.92
CA GLU A 9 19.30 13.85 31.57
C GLU A 9 17.95 14.04 30.87
N THR A 10 17.59 15.31 30.67
CA THR A 10 16.46 15.69 29.84
C THR A 10 16.89 15.43 28.40
N VAL A 11 16.26 14.44 27.77
CA VAL A 11 16.35 14.25 26.32
C VAL A 11 16.00 15.59 25.69
N PRO A 12 16.90 16.23 24.92
CA PRO A 12 16.57 17.49 24.28
C PRO A 12 15.36 17.24 23.38
N ALA A 13 14.30 18.02 23.57
CA ALA A 13 13.18 18.04 22.66
C ALA A 13 13.76 18.28 21.26
N LEU A 14 13.62 17.31 20.37
CA LEU A 14 13.95 17.49 18.97
C LEU A 14 13.11 18.67 18.48
N ASP A 15 13.77 19.81 18.27
CA ASP A 15 13.15 20.94 17.58
C ASP A 15 12.53 20.40 16.29
N PRO A 16 11.28 20.79 15.97
CA PRO A 16 10.66 20.36 14.73
C PRO A 16 11.57 20.77 13.56
N PRO A 17 11.80 19.89 12.58
CA PRO A 17 12.67 20.21 11.45
C PRO A 17 12.19 21.50 10.77
N ALA A 18 13.16 22.30 10.33
CA ALA A 18 12.95 23.58 9.66
C ALA A 18 11.83 23.51 8.61
N THR A 19 11.04 24.58 8.53
CA THR A 19 9.83 24.74 7.69
C THR A 19 10.12 24.83 6.19
N SER A 20 10.91 23.92 5.62
CA SER A 20 11.10 23.84 4.17
C SER A 20 9.91 23.14 3.52
N GLY A 21 8.98 23.93 2.95
CA GLY A 21 8.06 23.43 1.92
C GLY A 21 6.55 23.51 2.19
N ARG A 22 6.05 24.45 3.00
CA ARG A 22 4.59 24.68 3.04
C ARG A 22 4.11 25.17 1.67
N THR A 23 3.29 24.36 1.02
CA THR A 23 2.61 24.75 -0.20
C THR A 23 1.57 25.82 0.12
N SER A 24 1.46 26.82 -0.76
CA SER A 24 0.44 27.86 -0.65
C SER A 24 -0.97 27.23 -0.65
N PRO A 25 -1.98 27.85 -0.01
CA PRO A 25 -3.38 27.43 -0.13
C PRO A 25 -3.83 27.25 -1.59
N TRP A 26 -3.36 28.14 -2.47
CA TRP A 26 -3.59 28.02 -3.91
C TRP A 26 -2.95 26.77 -4.53
N GLY A 27 -1.75 26.40 -4.08
CA GLY A 27 -1.07 25.17 -4.49
C GLY A 27 -1.86 23.93 -4.07
N THR A 28 -2.37 23.93 -2.83
CA THR A 28 -3.24 22.85 -2.32
C THR A 28 -4.52 22.72 -3.14
N LEU A 29 -5.20 23.84 -3.42
CA LEU A 29 -6.41 23.84 -4.25
C LEU A 29 -6.13 23.33 -5.66
N LYS A 30 -5.03 23.80 -6.27
CA LYS A 30 -4.57 23.33 -7.57
C LYS A 30 -4.30 21.83 -7.57
N LEU A 31 -3.65 21.30 -6.54
CA LEU A 31 -3.38 19.87 -6.41
C LEU A 31 -4.68 19.06 -6.34
N PHE A 32 -5.65 19.49 -5.52
CA PHE A 32 -6.96 18.85 -5.45
C PHE A 32 -7.73 18.92 -6.78
N ALA A 33 -7.70 20.06 -7.47
CA ALA A 33 -8.33 20.19 -8.78
C ALA A 33 -7.69 19.25 -9.82
N LEU A 34 -6.35 19.16 -9.86
CA LEU A 34 -5.64 18.24 -10.75
C LEU A 34 -5.95 16.77 -10.41
N ALA A 35 -5.95 16.41 -9.13
CA ALA A 35 -6.31 15.07 -8.67
C ALA A 35 -7.76 14.72 -9.06
N LEU A 36 -8.71 15.64 -8.89
CA LEU A 36 -10.10 15.44 -9.32
C LEU A 36 -10.21 15.23 -10.83
N VAL A 37 -9.50 16.03 -11.63
CA VAL A 37 -9.48 15.87 -13.10
C VAL A 37 -8.92 14.50 -13.47
N VAL A 38 -7.82 14.07 -12.84
CA VAL A 38 -7.24 12.73 -13.06
C VAL A 38 -8.24 11.63 -12.70
N VAL A 39 -8.93 11.74 -11.56
CA VAL A 39 -9.97 10.78 -11.15
C VAL A 39 -11.11 10.76 -12.16
N VAL A 40 -11.66 11.92 -12.55
CA VAL A 40 -12.76 12.00 -13.52
C VAL A 40 -12.36 11.37 -14.85
N LEU A 41 -11.19 11.71 -15.40
CA LEU A 41 -10.73 11.13 -16.66
C LEU A 41 -10.52 9.62 -16.55
N ALA A 42 -10.00 9.14 -15.42
CA ALA A 42 -9.75 7.72 -15.20
C ALA A 42 -11.06 6.92 -15.12
N GLU A 43 -12.04 7.45 -14.40
CA GLU A 43 -13.37 6.84 -14.25
C GLU A 43 -14.17 6.90 -15.55
N LEU A 44 -14.00 7.96 -16.37
CA LEU A 44 -14.60 8.05 -17.70
C LEU A 44 -13.99 7.05 -18.70
N ILE A 45 -12.70 6.71 -18.58
CA ILE A 45 -12.08 5.65 -19.39
C ILE A 45 -12.67 4.28 -18.98
N GLY A 46 -12.93 4.07 -17.70
CA GLY A 46 -13.51 2.84 -17.19
C GLY A 46 -12.55 1.64 -17.25
N ASN A 47 -13.13 0.44 -17.28
CA ASN A 47 -12.38 -0.80 -17.31
C ASN A 47 -12.01 -1.18 -18.75
N VAL A 48 -10.72 -1.32 -19.03
CA VAL A 48 -10.21 -1.76 -20.33
C VAL A 48 -9.61 -3.16 -20.19
N ALA A 49 -10.18 -4.14 -20.88
CA ALA A 49 -9.67 -5.51 -20.90
C ALA A 49 -8.82 -5.76 -22.15
N ILE A 50 -7.57 -6.16 -21.95
CA ILE A 50 -6.62 -6.50 -23.01
C ILE A 50 -6.42 -8.02 -22.99
N PRO A 51 -6.85 -8.77 -24.02
CA PRO A 51 -6.64 -10.21 -24.09
C PRO A 51 -5.16 -10.54 -24.25
N ILE A 52 -4.64 -11.50 -23.47
CA ILE A 52 -3.25 -11.97 -23.55
C ILE A 52 -3.23 -13.49 -23.45
N GLY A 53 -3.06 -14.16 -24.59
CA GLY A 53 -3.05 -15.62 -24.67
C GLY A 53 -4.34 -16.22 -24.10
N HIS A 54 -4.22 -17.07 -23.08
CA HIS A 54 -5.35 -17.69 -22.38
C HIS A 54 -5.93 -16.84 -21.24
N GLY A 55 -5.33 -15.69 -20.94
CA GLY A 55 -5.77 -14.77 -19.89
C GLY A 55 -6.11 -13.38 -20.44
N LYS A 56 -6.35 -12.44 -19.52
CA LYS A 56 -6.55 -11.02 -19.85
C LYS A 56 -5.92 -10.15 -18.78
N ILE A 57 -5.37 -9.01 -19.21
CA ILE A 57 -4.99 -7.92 -18.31
C ILE A 57 -6.13 -6.91 -18.29
N ILE A 58 -6.56 -6.50 -17.09
CA ILE A 58 -7.60 -5.48 -16.94
C ILE A 58 -6.98 -4.22 -16.35
N LEU A 59 -7.09 -3.13 -17.10
CA LEU A 59 -6.70 -1.80 -16.68
C LEU A 59 -7.95 -1.11 -16.12
N LEU A 60 -7.96 -0.96 -14.79
CA LEU A 60 -9.04 -0.31 -14.05
C LEU A 60 -8.85 1.21 -14.00
N PRO A 61 -9.90 1.99 -13.71
CA PRO A 61 -9.81 3.43 -13.45
C PRO A 61 -8.68 3.79 -12.48
N LEU A 62 -8.52 3.06 -11.36
CA LEU A 62 -7.43 3.30 -10.42
C LEU A 62 -6.04 3.22 -11.06
N LEU A 63 -5.84 2.35 -12.05
CA LEU A 63 -4.57 2.23 -12.75
C LEU A 63 -4.37 3.37 -13.75
N TRP A 64 -5.43 3.79 -14.45
CA TRP A 64 -5.40 4.99 -15.28
C TRP A 64 -5.08 6.25 -14.45
N ALA A 65 -5.65 6.37 -13.26
CA ALA A 65 -5.38 7.48 -12.34
C ALA A 65 -3.90 7.53 -11.91
N LEU A 66 -3.32 6.37 -11.58
CA LEU A 66 -1.90 6.25 -11.25
C LEU A 66 -1.01 6.65 -12.43
N LEU A 67 -1.28 6.11 -13.62
CA LEU A 67 -0.49 6.36 -14.83
C LEU A 67 -0.59 7.82 -15.29
N MET A 68 -1.79 8.41 -15.29
CA MET A 68 -1.98 9.81 -15.65
C MET A 68 -1.39 10.77 -14.63
N GLY A 69 -1.59 10.52 -13.33
CA GLY A 69 -0.95 11.30 -12.26
C GLY A 69 0.57 11.26 -12.39
N GLY A 70 1.12 10.07 -12.67
CA GLY A 70 2.55 9.89 -12.91
C GLY A 70 3.04 10.62 -14.15
N ALA A 71 2.32 10.52 -15.27
CA ALA A 71 2.65 11.25 -16.50
C ALA A 71 2.66 12.77 -16.27
N LEU A 72 1.68 13.31 -15.54
CA LEU A 72 1.64 14.74 -15.18
C LEU A 72 2.82 15.15 -14.29
N GLY A 73 3.15 14.33 -13.29
CA GLY A 73 4.32 14.55 -12.43
C GLY A 73 5.63 14.56 -13.22
N LEU A 74 5.83 13.59 -14.12
CA LEU A 74 7.04 13.46 -14.93
C LEU A 74 7.16 14.53 -16.02
N ALA A 75 6.03 14.97 -16.58
CA ALA A 75 5.97 16.01 -17.59
C ALA A 75 5.98 17.43 -17.01
N ALA A 76 6.07 17.61 -15.67
CA ALA A 76 5.94 18.92 -15.01
C ALA A 76 6.85 20.00 -15.60
N GLY A 77 8.09 19.66 -15.99
CA GLY A 77 9.02 20.61 -16.62
C GLY A 77 8.61 21.10 -18.01
N ARG A 78 7.76 20.35 -18.73
CA ARG A 78 7.29 20.66 -20.09
C ARG A 78 5.87 21.24 -20.12
N LEU A 79 5.13 21.10 -19.03
CA LEU A 79 3.73 21.52 -18.94
C LEU A 79 3.59 23.02 -18.64
N PRO A 80 2.49 23.66 -19.11
CA PRO A 80 2.18 25.04 -18.80
C PRO A 80 1.85 25.22 -17.31
N ALA A 81 1.96 26.45 -16.82
CA ALA A 81 1.78 26.81 -15.41
C ALA A 81 0.55 26.17 -14.70
N PRO A 82 -0.66 26.10 -15.29
CA PRO A 82 -1.81 25.48 -14.62
C PRO A 82 -1.69 23.96 -14.42
N LEU A 83 -1.04 23.24 -15.34
CA LEU A 83 -0.90 21.77 -15.28
C LEU A 83 0.40 21.31 -14.60
N ARG A 84 1.33 22.23 -14.34
CA ARG A 84 2.64 21.92 -13.77
C ARG A 84 2.53 21.43 -12.31
N VAL A 85 2.93 20.19 -12.04
CA VAL A 85 3.04 19.61 -10.70
C VAL A 85 4.48 19.76 -10.20
N THR A 86 4.78 20.88 -9.54
CA THR A 86 6.12 21.18 -9.01
C THR A 86 6.52 20.21 -7.90
N THR A 87 7.81 20.05 -7.62
CA THR A 87 8.32 19.16 -6.56
C THR A 87 7.61 19.36 -5.21
N PRO A 88 7.37 20.60 -4.70
CA PRO A 88 6.60 20.79 -3.47
C PRO A 88 5.16 20.24 -3.53
N LEU A 89 4.50 20.32 -4.69
CA LEU A 89 3.18 19.73 -4.89
C LEU A 89 3.23 18.20 -4.93
N GLN A 90 4.33 17.61 -5.42
CA GLN A 90 4.54 16.16 -5.41
C GLN A 90 4.75 15.63 -3.99
N HIS A 91 5.54 16.33 -3.14
CA HIS A 91 5.65 16.01 -1.72
C HIS A 91 4.32 16.19 -0.99
N GLN A 92 3.55 17.22 -1.32
CA GLN A 92 2.21 17.40 -0.75
C GLN A 92 1.25 16.28 -1.17
N ALA A 93 1.30 15.83 -2.44
CA ALA A 93 0.52 14.69 -2.91
C ALA A 93 0.85 13.41 -2.12
N ALA A 94 2.15 13.16 -1.85
CA ALA A 94 2.58 12.07 -0.98
C ALA A 94 2.07 12.23 0.46
N ALA A 95 2.05 13.45 1.00
CA ALA A 95 1.53 13.72 2.34
C ALA A 95 0.01 13.50 2.46
N ILE A 96 -0.74 13.71 1.37
CA ILE A 96 -2.19 13.49 1.29
C ILE A 96 -2.51 12.01 1.08
N LEU A 97 -1.60 11.23 0.50
CA LEU A 97 -1.81 9.82 0.17
C LEU A 97 -2.23 8.99 1.39
N GLN A 98 -1.49 9.10 2.49
CA GLN A 98 -1.76 8.33 3.71
C GLN A 98 -3.12 8.71 4.37
N PRO A 99 -3.45 10.00 4.54
CA PRO A 99 -4.79 10.42 4.95
C PRO A 99 -5.91 9.92 4.01
N ALA A 100 -5.72 10.01 2.69
CA ALA A 100 -6.70 9.51 1.72
C ALA A 100 -6.90 7.99 1.85
N LEU A 101 -5.81 7.25 2.07
CA LEU A 101 -5.83 5.81 2.31
C LEU A 101 -6.65 5.42 3.54
N LEU A 102 -6.71 6.26 4.58
CA LEU A 102 -7.54 5.98 5.76
C LEU A 102 -9.04 5.89 5.44
N LEU A 103 -9.55 6.61 4.43
CA LEU A 103 -10.96 6.47 4.02
C LEU A 103 -11.24 5.10 3.40
N PHE A 104 -10.30 4.62 2.60
CA PHE A 104 -10.40 3.28 2.02
C PHE A 104 -10.31 2.22 3.11
N ILE A 105 -9.38 2.37 4.07
CA ILE A 105 -9.29 1.50 5.24
C ILE A 105 -10.57 1.54 6.08
N ALA A 106 -11.16 2.71 6.30
CA ALA A 106 -12.44 2.84 7.01
C ALA A 106 -13.55 2.07 6.29
N LYS A 107 -13.68 2.25 4.97
CA LYS A 107 -14.64 1.49 4.15
C LYS A 107 -14.41 -0.01 4.24
N LEU A 108 -13.17 -0.46 4.18
CA LEU A 108 -12.83 -1.86 4.30
C LEU A 108 -13.12 -2.41 5.71
N GLY A 109 -12.82 -1.65 6.77
CA GLY A 109 -13.20 -2.00 8.14
C GLY A 109 -14.71 -2.19 8.32
N LEU A 110 -15.51 -1.29 7.72
CA LEU A 110 -16.97 -1.42 7.68
C LEU A 110 -17.44 -2.67 6.90
N MET A 111 -16.68 -3.13 5.92
CA MET A 111 -17.00 -4.38 5.19
C MET A 111 -16.61 -5.63 5.99
N VAL A 112 -15.45 -5.58 6.63
CA VAL A 112 -14.91 -6.64 7.50
C VAL A 112 -15.80 -6.85 8.72
N GLY A 113 -16.29 -5.79 9.37
CA GLY A 113 -17.14 -5.90 10.56
C GLY A 113 -18.42 -6.70 10.33
N GLY A 114 -19.12 -6.40 9.24
CA GLY A 114 -20.33 -7.15 8.84
C GLY A 114 -20.04 -8.58 8.35
N SER A 115 -18.80 -8.89 8.02
CA SER A 115 -18.37 -10.19 7.47
C SER A 115 -17.47 -10.98 8.43
N LEU A 116 -17.34 -10.53 9.67
CA LEU A 116 -16.41 -11.10 10.65
C LEU A 116 -16.62 -12.62 10.85
N PRO A 117 -17.86 -13.15 10.95
CA PRO A 117 -18.07 -14.59 11.04
C PRO A 117 -17.50 -15.36 9.83
N LYS A 118 -17.62 -14.81 8.63
CA LYS A 118 -17.09 -15.42 7.39
C LYS A 118 -15.56 -15.40 7.35
N ILE A 119 -14.95 -14.31 7.81
CA ILE A 119 -13.49 -14.16 7.90
C ILE A 119 -12.92 -15.14 8.93
N LEU A 120 -13.54 -15.24 10.11
CA LEU A 120 -13.16 -16.20 11.14
C LEU A 120 -13.31 -17.64 10.65
N GLY A 121 -14.32 -17.93 9.81
CA GLY A 121 -14.49 -19.23 9.17
C GLY A 121 -13.33 -19.63 8.25
N ALA A 122 -12.62 -18.66 7.66
CA ALA A 122 -11.40 -18.95 6.90
C ALA A 122 -10.18 -19.24 7.78
N GLY A 123 -10.28 -18.98 9.10
CA GLY A 123 -9.37 -19.36 10.18
C GLY A 123 -7.92 -19.60 9.78
N TRP A 124 -7.60 -20.85 9.45
CA TRP A 124 -6.24 -21.29 9.16
C TRP A 124 -5.66 -20.69 7.88
N ALA A 125 -6.48 -20.44 6.85
CA ALA A 125 -6.00 -19.80 5.63
C ALA A 125 -5.47 -18.40 5.92
N LEU A 126 -6.19 -17.59 6.71
CA LEU A 126 -5.76 -16.24 7.08
C LEU A 126 -4.53 -16.22 7.99
N VAL A 127 -4.39 -17.21 8.87
CA VAL A 127 -3.24 -17.31 9.77
C VAL A 127 -1.99 -17.76 9.01
N PHE A 128 -2.09 -18.84 8.22
CA PHE A 128 -0.92 -19.43 7.57
C PHE A 128 -0.46 -18.66 6.33
N GLN A 129 -1.35 -17.93 5.65
CA GLN A 129 -0.97 -17.14 4.47
C GLN A 129 0.10 -16.08 4.77
N GLU A 130 0.19 -15.58 6.02
CA GLU A 130 1.27 -14.65 6.43
C GLU A 130 2.66 -15.25 6.21
N PHE A 131 2.84 -16.55 6.45
CA PHE A 131 4.10 -17.22 6.12
C PHE A 131 4.41 -17.13 4.62
N GLY A 132 3.38 -17.17 3.78
CA GLY A 132 3.50 -17.00 2.33
C GLY A 132 3.87 -15.58 1.94
N HIS A 133 3.35 -14.58 2.65
CA HIS A 133 3.72 -13.18 2.43
C HIS A 133 5.21 -12.93 2.66
N PHE A 134 5.79 -13.52 3.71
CA PHE A 134 7.20 -13.33 4.05
C PHE A 134 8.13 -14.31 3.33
N PHE A 135 7.85 -15.61 3.36
CA PHE A 135 8.71 -16.59 2.66
C PHE A 135 8.61 -16.49 1.14
N GLY A 136 7.49 -15.98 0.62
CA GLY A 136 7.35 -15.73 -0.81
C GLY A 136 8.40 -14.76 -1.34
N THR A 137 8.70 -13.65 -0.65
CA THR A 137 9.64 -12.63 -1.15
C THR A 137 11.04 -13.22 -1.38
N MET A 138 11.49 -14.08 -0.47
CA MET A 138 12.79 -14.73 -0.52
C MET A 138 12.83 -15.93 -1.45
N VAL A 139 11.79 -16.78 -1.49
CA VAL A 139 11.75 -17.95 -2.37
C VAL A 139 11.83 -17.54 -3.84
N PHE A 140 11.19 -16.43 -4.21
CA PHE A 140 11.19 -15.93 -5.58
C PHE A 140 12.29 -14.90 -5.83
N GLY A 141 12.49 -13.95 -4.90
CA GLY A 141 13.42 -12.85 -5.08
C GLY A 141 14.89 -13.23 -4.89
N LEU A 142 15.23 -14.00 -3.85
CA LEU A 142 16.62 -14.28 -3.49
C LEU A 142 17.36 -15.12 -4.54
N PRO A 143 16.80 -16.21 -5.09
CA PRO A 143 17.45 -16.93 -6.19
C PRO A 143 17.70 -16.04 -7.39
N VAL A 144 16.71 -15.24 -7.79
CA VAL A 144 16.84 -14.32 -8.93
C VAL A 144 17.93 -13.28 -8.67
N ALA A 145 18.03 -12.74 -7.47
CA ALA A 145 19.07 -11.80 -7.09
C ALA A 145 20.47 -12.39 -7.24
N LEU A 146 20.68 -13.59 -6.69
CA LEU A 146 21.96 -14.30 -6.75
C LEU A 146 22.33 -14.67 -8.18
N LEU A 147 21.35 -15.10 -8.98
CA LEU A 147 21.51 -15.35 -10.41
C LEU A 147 21.90 -14.06 -11.15
N LEU A 148 21.35 -12.92 -10.79
CA LEU A 148 21.74 -11.63 -11.39
C LEU A 148 23.09 -11.10 -10.85
N GLY A 149 23.78 -11.85 -9.98
CA GLY A 149 25.07 -11.48 -9.42
C GLY A 149 24.99 -10.43 -8.31
N ILE A 150 23.78 -10.17 -7.80
CA ILE A 150 23.54 -9.34 -6.62
C ILE A 150 23.91 -10.17 -5.39
N LYS A 151 24.73 -9.62 -4.50
CA LYS A 151 25.27 -10.34 -3.35
C LYS A 151 24.55 -9.91 -2.08
N ARG A 152 25.22 -9.22 -1.16
CA ARG A 152 24.65 -8.84 0.14
C ARG A 152 23.43 -7.92 0.02
N GLU A 153 23.34 -7.13 -1.05
CA GLU A 153 22.16 -6.30 -1.35
C GLU A 153 20.90 -7.16 -1.53
N ALA A 154 21.03 -8.43 -1.94
CA ALA A 154 19.92 -9.35 -2.08
C ALA A 154 19.20 -9.59 -0.75
N ILE A 155 19.92 -9.60 0.38
CA ILE A 155 19.32 -9.79 1.70
C ILE A 155 18.33 -8.65 1.97
N GLY A 156 18.78 -7.40 1.81
CA GLY A 156 17.93 -6.23 2.01
C GLY A 156 16.80 -6.11 1.00
N ALA A 157 16.99 -6.58 -0.24
CA ALA A 157 15.97 -6.51 -1.28
C ALA A 157 14.90 -7.63 -1.21
N THR A 158 15.12 -8.70 -0.45
CA THR A 158 14.28 -9.92 -0.56
C THR A 158 13.71 -10.43 0.76
N PHE A 159 14.08 -9.85 1.90
CA PHE A 159 13.51 -10.24 3.20
C PHE A 159 12.10 -9.68 3.45
N SER A 160 11.63 -8.72 2.65
CA SER A 160 10.29 -8.15 2.72
C SER A 160 10.00 -7.32 1.47
N VAL A 161 8.78 -6.81 1.32
CA VAL A 161 8.38 -5.85 0.26
C VAL A 161 8.85 -4.40 0.50
N GLY A 162 9.85 -4.21 1.36
CA GLY A 162 10.52 -2.93 1.63
C GLY A 162 9.55 -1.81 2.00
N ARG A 163 8.88 -1.91 3.14
CA ARG A 163 8.10 -0.79 3.71
C ARG A 163 8.90 -0.06 4.79
N GLU A 164 8.33 0.98 5.38
CA GLU A 164 8.96 1.80 6.42
C GLU A 164 9.54 0.97 7.58
N PRO A 165 8.83 -0.06 8.11
CA PRO A 165 9.41 -0.93 9.14
C PRO A 165 10.64 -1.70 8.65
N SER A 166 10.66 -2.12 7.39
CA SER A 166 11.81 -2.81 6.79
C SER A 166 13.04 -1.92 6.71
N LEU A 167 12.85 -0.64 6.34
CA LEU A 167 13.92 0.37 6.33
C LEU A 167 14.49 0.58 7.73
N ALA A 168 13.62 0.70 8.74
CA ALA A 168 14.05 0.86 10.13
C ALA A 168 14.87 -0.35 10.63
N ILE A 169 14.38 -1.57 10.40
CA ILE A 169 15.06 -2.82 10.81
C ILE A 169 16.47 -2.91 10.20
N ILE A 170 16.61 -2.63 8.90
CA ILE A 170 17.92 -2.70 8.22
C ILE A 170 18.81 -1.52 8.63
N GLY A 171 18.23 -0.33 8.77
CA GLY A 171 18.93 0.88 9.22
C GLY A 171 19.56 0.69 10.60
N GLU A 172 18.82 0.11 11.55
CA GLU A 172 19.31 -0.17 12.90
C GLU A 172 20.34 -1.33 12.92
N ARG A 173 20.10 -2.39 12.15
CA ARG A 173 20.93 -3.61 12.22
C ARG A 173 22.22 -3.54 11.40
N TYR A 174 22.18 -2.92 10.23
CA TYR A 174 23.29 -2.90 9.27
C TYR A 174 23.74 -1.48 8.89
N GLY A 175 22.92 -0.45 9.12
CA GLY A 175 23.15 0.90 8.65
C GLY A 175 22.75 1.09 7.19
N MET A 176 22.18 2.25 6.84
CA MET A 176 21.68 2.51 5.47
C MET A 176 22.77 2.59 4.39
N ALA A 177 24.02 2.81 4.79
CA ALA A 177 25.17 2.79 3.88
C ALA A 177 25.68 1.37 3.56
N SER A 178 25.15 0.34 4.21
CA SER A 178 25.51 -1.06 3.96
C SER A 178 24.97 -1.58 2.62
N PRO A 179 25.48 -2.70 2.10
CA PRO A 179 24.86 -3.40 0.98
C PRO A 179 23.38 -3.72 1.23
N GLU A 180 23.03 -4.20 2.43
CA GLU A 180 21.66 -4.49 2.83
C GLU A 180 20.79 -3.22 2.81
N GLY A 181 21.33 -2.10 3.29
CA GLY A 181 20.71 -0.77 3.23
C GLY A 181 20.36 -0.34 1.80
N ARG A 182 21.30 -0.51 0.86
CA ARG A 182 21.05 -0.27 -0.57
C ARG A 182 19.94 -1.18 -1.10
N GLY A 183 19.96 -2.45 -0.71
CA GLY A 183 18.96 -3.44 -1.13
C GLY A 183 17.54 -3.07 -0.71
N VAL A 184 17.35 -2.74 0.57
CA VAL A 184 16.02 -2.39 1.09
C VAL A 184 15.52 -1.06 0.56
N LEU A 185 16.40 -0.10 0.29
CA LEU A 185 16.03 1.17 -0.35
C LEU A 185 15.58 0.96 -1.79
N ALA A 186 16.30 0.10 -2.53
CA ALA A 186 15.91 -0.24 -3.88
C ALA A 186 14.53 -0.88 -3.93
N GLU A 187 14.24 -1.78 -2.99
CA GLU A 187 12.92 -2.38 -2.83
C GLU A 187 11.84 -1.34 -2.51
N TYR A 188 12.09 -0.46 -1.53
CA TYR A 188 11.16 0.59 -1.14
C TYR A 188 10.82 1.53 -2.30
N LEU A 189 11.85 2.02 -2.99
CA LEU A 189 11.69 2.94 -4.13
C LEU A 189 11.00 2.25 -5.30
N THR A 190 11.41 1.03 -5.65
CA THR A 190 10.76 0.27 -6.74
C THR A 190 9.30 -0.01 -6.42
N GLY A 191 8.99 -0.41 -5.18
CA GLY A 191 7.62 -0.68 -4.76
C GLY A 191 6.75 0.57 -4.68
N THR A 192 7.31 1.73 -4.33
CA THR A 192 6.57 3.00 -4.31
C THR A 192 6.28 3.52 -5.73
N VAL A 193 7.26 3.40 -6.63
CA VAL A 193 7.15 3.89 -8.01
C VAL A 193 6.30 2.92 -8.85
N PHE A 194 6.59 1.62 -8.84
CA PHE A 194 5.97 0.66 -9.75
C PHE A 194 5.13 -0.41 -9.06
N GLY A 195 5.22 -0.58 -7.74
CA GLY A 195 4.61 -1.70 -7.03
C GLY A 195 3.11 -1.83 -7.27
N ALA A 196 2.35 -0.72 -7.17
CA ALA A 196 0.91 -0.73 -7.39
C ALA A 196 0.53 -1.10 -8.85
N VAL A 197 1.26 -0.59 -9.85
CA VAL A 197 1.07 -0.98 -11.26
C VAL A 197 1.36 -2.46 -11.43
N PHE A 198 2.54 -2.89 -10.98
CA PHE A 198 3.03 -4.26 -11.14
C PHE A 198 2.07 -5.27 -10.52
N ILE A 199 1.66 -5.05 -9.26
CA ILE A 199 0.80 -5.99 -8.55
C ILE A 199 -0.62 -6.01 -9.12
N ALA A 200 -1.15 -4.87 -9.60
CA ALA A 200 -2.45 -4.86 -10.26
C ALA A 200 -2.45 -5.69 -11.54
N LEU A 201 -1.40 -5.54 -12.37
CA LEU A 201 -1.23 -6.31 -13.60
C LEU A 201 -1.05 -7.80 -13.29
N LEU A 202 -0.20 -8.14 -12.32
CA LEU A 202 0.04 -9.51 -11.91
C LEU A 202 -1.22 -10.16 -11.33
N ALA A 203 -1.87 -9.53 -10.36
CA ALA A 203 -3.07 -10.05 -9.72
C ALA A 203 -4.23 -10.19 -10.71
N GLY A 204 -4.39 -9.20 -11.61
CA GLY A 204 -5.36 -9.26 -12.70
C GLY A 204 -5.10 -10.43 -13.64
N LEU A 205 -3.85 -10.63 -14.07
CA LEU A 205 -3.46 -11.74 -14.92
C LEU A 205 -3.72 -13.08 -14.24
N ILE A 206 -3.23 -13.27 -13.01
CA ILE A 206 -3.37 -14.54 -12.27
C ILE A 206 -4.85 -14.87 -12.00
N ALA A 207 -5.67 -13.87 -11.64
CA ALA A 207 -7.11 -14.04 -11.49
C ALA A 207 -7.77 -14.48 -12.80
N SER A 208 -7.32 -13.94 -13.94
CA SER A 208 -7.87 -14.28 -15.25
C SER A 208 -7.60 -15.73 -15.69
N LEU A 209 -6.56 -16.36 -15.12
CA LEU A 209 -6.23 -17.76 -15.42
C LEU A 209 -7.23 -18.75 -14.80
N GLY A 210 -8.03 -18.33 -13.81
CA GLY A 210 -9.03 -19.19 -13.15
C GLY A 210 -8.45 -20.36 -12.33
N VAL A 211 -7.14 -20.34 -12.03
CA VAL A 211 -6.45 -21.43 -11.31
C VAL A 211 -6.64 -21.33 -9.80
N PHE A 212 -6.77 -20.12 -9.26
CA PHE A 212 -6.90 -19.86 -7.83
C PHE A 212 -8.33 -19.47 -7.46
N ASN A 213 -8.73 -19.83 -6.24
CA ASN A 213 -9.91 -19.26 -5.61
C ASN A 213 -9.72 -17.74 -5.45
N PRO A 214 -10.70 -16.90 -5.85
CA PRO A 214 -10.61 -15.45 -5.70
C PRO A 214 -10.30 -14.99 -4.27
N LEU A 215 -10.77 -15.71 -3.24
CA LEU A 215 -10.49 -15.39 -1.84
C LEU A 215 -9.04 -15.70 -1.45
N ALA A 216 -8.42 -16.71 -2.06
CA ALA A 216 -7.00 -16.98 -1.86
C ALA A 216 -6.14 -15.88 -2.48
N LEU A 217 -6.49 -15.44 -3.69
CA LEU A 217 -5.86 -14.28 -4.34
C LEU A 217 -6.09 -12.99 -3.55
N ALA A 218 -7.28 -12.83 -2.96
CA ALA A 218 -7.59 -11.71 -2.10
C ALA A 218 -6.68 -11.67 -0.87
N MET A 219 -6.48 -12.79 -0.17
CA MET A 219 -5.53 -12.87 0.94
C MET A 219 -4.12 -12.52 0.47
N GLY A 220 -3.68 -13.06 -0.68
CA GLY A 220 -2.40 -12.72 -1.28
C GLY A 220 -2.25 -11.25 -1.71
N ALA A 221 -3.34 -10.55 -2.00
CA ALA A 221 -3.31 -9.11 -2.28
C ALA A 221 -3.00 -8.27 -1.02
N GLY A 222 -3.08 -8.86 0.19
CA GLY A 222 -2.83 -8.23 1.47
C GLY A 222 -1.36 -7.95 1.80
N VAL A 223 -0.54 -7.58 0.82
CA VAL A 223 0.93 -7.52 0.88
C VAL A 223 1.55 -6.51 1.88
N GLY A 224 0.76 -5.89 2.75
CA GLY A 224 1.24 -4.91 3.74
C GLY A 224 1.41 -3.48 3.20
N SER A 225 0.79 -3.16 2.06
CA SER A 225 0.75 -1.82 1.49
C SER A 225 -0.66 -1.51 1.01
N GLY A 226 -1.26 -0.46 1.54
CA GLY A 226 -2.65 -0.11 1.23
C GLY A 226 -2.88 0.23 -0.24
N SER A 227 -1.95 0.90 -0.91
CA SER A 227 -2.06 1.21 -2.35
C SER A 227 -1.90 -0.02 -3.22
N MET A 228 -0.97 -0.92 -2.87
CA MET A 228 -0.76 -2.19 -3.59
C MET A 228 -1.94 -3.14 -3.38
N MET A 229 -2.43 -3.25 -2.15
CA MET A 229 -3.64 -4.01 -1.82
C MET A 229 -4.86 -3.45 -2.54
N ALA A 230 -5.06 -2.13 -2.59
CA ALA A 230 -6.16 -1.52 -3.34
C ALA A 230 -6.09 -1.88 -4.83
N ALA A 231 -4.89 -1.82 -5.42
CA ALA A 231 -4.69 -2.09 -6.83
C ALA A 231 -4.86 -3.58 -7.18
N ALA A 232 -4.27 -4.49 -6.39
CA ALA A 232 -4.38 -5.93 -6.57
C ALA A 232 -5.80 -6.45 -6.32
N SER A 233 -6.41 -6.10 -5.17
CA SER A 233 -7.78 -6.52 -4.84
C SER A 233 -8.79 -5.97 -5.83
N GLY A 234 -8.59 -4.75 -6.34
CA GLY A 234 -9.41 -4.21 -7.42
C GLY A 234 -9.30 -5.00 -8.71
N ALA A 235 -8.08 -5.32 -9.15
CA ALA A 235 -7.84 -6.11 -10.36
C ALA A 235 -8.46 -7.51 -10.29
N ILE A 236 -8.46 -8.13 -9.11
CA ILE A 236 -9.15 -9.41 -8.86
C ILE A 236 -10.66 -9.20 -8.86
N ALA A 237 -11.18 -8.25 -8.07
CA ALA A 237 -12.61 -8.01 -7.87
C ALA A 237 -13.35 -7.64 -9.16
N ALA A 238 -12.72 -6.89 -10.07
CA ALA A 238 -13.30 -6.51 -11.36
C ALA A 238 -13.55 -7.69 -12.31
N GLN A 239 -13.05 -8.88 -11.98
CA GLN A 239 -13.26 -10.11 -12.75
C GLN A 239 -14.31 -11.03 -12.15
N GLN A 240 -14.91 -10.64 -11.02
CA GLN A 240 -15.82 -11.46 -10.23
C GLN A 240 -17.23 -10.90 -10.23
N SER A 241 -18.19 -11.68 -9.74
CA SER A 241 -19.54 -11.15 -9.47
C SER A 241 -19.50 -10.07 -8.39
N PRO A 242 -20.50 -9.19 -8.29
CA PRO A 242 -20.55 -8.15 -7.25
C PRO A 242 -20.41 -8.69 -5.82
N GLU A 243 -20.96 -9.88 -5.55
CA GLU A 243 -20.89 -10.55 -4.25
C GLU A 243 -19.47 -11.02 -3.95
N VAL A 244 -18.84 -11.72 -4.89
CA VAL A 244 -17.46 -12.22 -4.74
C VAL A 244 -16.46 -11.06 -4.72
N ALA A 245 -16.71 -9.99 -5.48
CA ALA A 245 -15.92 -8.76 -5.46
C ALA A 245 -15.89 -8.11 -4.06
N LYS A 246 -17.05 -8.10 -3.37
CA LYS A 246 -17.16 -7.64 -1.98
C LYS A 246 -16.33 -8.52 -1.05
N ASP A 247 -16.38 -9.83 -1.23
CA ASP A 247 -15.57 -10.76 -0.43
C ASP A 247 -14.08 -10.59 -0.70
N VAL A 248 -13.67 -10.44 -1.96
CA VAL A 248 -12.26 -10.19 -2.35
C VAL A 248 -11.72 -8.95 -1.64
N ALA A 249 -12.47 -7.84 -1.66
CA ALA A 249 -12.07 -6.64 -0.94
C ALA A 249 -11.94 -6.87 0.57
N THR A 250 -12.90 -7.61 1.13
CA THR A 250 -12.98 -7.89 2.57
C THR A 250 -11.83 -8.78 3.05
N PHE A 251 -11.52 -9.85 2.32
CA PHE A 251 -10.42 -10.76 2.62
C PHE A 251 -9.05 -10.11 2.40
N ALA A 252 -8.90 -9.32 1.34
CA ALA A 252 -7.67 -8.54 1.12
C ALA A 252 -7.43 -7.52 2.23
N ALA A 253 -8.48 -6.84 2.69
CA ALA A 253 -8.40 -5.91 3.81
C ALA A 253 -8.00 -6.60 5.11
N ALA A 254 -8.63 -7.74 5.43
CA ALA A 254 -8.32 -8.51 6.62
C ALA A 254 -6.86 -8.98 6.60
N SER A 255 -6.41 -9.56 5.48
CA SER A 255 -5.01 -9.96 5.29
C SER A 255 -4.05 -8.76 5.47
N ASN A 256 -4.29 -7.66 4.74
CA ASN A 256 -3.43 -6.48 4.82
C ASN A 256 -3.39 -5.87 6.24
N LEU A 257 -4.49 -5.91 6.99
CA LEU A 257 -4.53 -5.45 8.37
C LEU A 257 -3.66 -6.32 9.28
N ILE A 258 -3.72 -7.65 9.10
CA ILE A 258 -2.84 -8.60 9.81
C ILE A 258 -1.39 -8.29 9.45
N THR A 259 -1.03 -8.32 8.17
CA THR A 259 0.34 -8.05 7.70
C THR A 259 0.86 -6.69 8.20
N THR A 260 0.05 -5.64 8.20
CA THR A 260 0.47 -4.30 8.68
C THR A 260 0.66 -4.28 10.20
N THR A 261 -0.12 -5.06 10.96
CA THR A 261 -0.12 -5.04 12.43
C THR A 261 0.98 -5.92 13.02
N ILE A 262 1.09 -7.16 12.55
CA ILE A 262 2.05 -8.15 13.10
C ILE A 262 3.26 -8.36 12.20
N GLY A 263 3.22 -7.90 10.95
CA GLY A 263 4.25 -8.17 9.95
C GLY A 263 5.63 -7.60 10.28
N THR A 264 5.71 -6.50 11.02
CA THR A 264 7.00 -5.98 11.50
C THR A 264 7.72 -6.99 12.40
N TYR A 265 6.99 -7.66 13.29
CA TYR A 265 7.55 -8.69 14.16
C TYR A 265 7.93 -9.95 13.38
N PHE A 266 7.10 -10.37 12.42
CA PHE A 266 7.45 -11.44 11.50
C PHE A 266 8.71 -11.12 10.69
N THR A 267 8.82 -9.89 10.20
CA THR A 267 9.98 -9.43 9.45
C THR A 267 11.24 -9.47 10.29
N LEU A 268 11.18 -8.96 11.52
CA LEU A 268 12.31 -8.89 12.45
C LEU A 268 12.77 -10.26 12.94
N PHE A 269 11.84 -11.10 13.40
CA PHE A 269 12.15 -12.34 14.10
C PHE A 269 12.19 -13.58 13.21
N LEU A 270 11.53 -13.55 12.05
CA LEU A 270 11.44 -14.72 11.16
C LEU A 270 12.05 -14.45 9.79
N SER A 271 11.55 -13.43 9.08
CA SER A 271 11.89 -13.23 7.67
C SER A 271 13.36 -12.86 7.46
N LEU A 272 13.87 -11.88 8.22
CA LEU A 272 15.26 -11.43 8.08
C LEU A 272 16.27 -12.51 8.52
N PRO A 273 16.15 -13.15 9.70
CA PRO A 273 17.04 -14.25 10.08
C PRO A 273 17.05 -15.38 9.06
N PHE A 274 15.87 -15.78 8.56
CA PHE A 274 15.78 -16.81 7.54
C PHE A 274 16.42 -16.38 6.22
N THR A 275 16.20 -15.14 5.76
CA THR A 275 16.79 -14.63 4.51
C THR A 275 18.32 -14.64 4.59
N VAL A 276 18.89 -14.28 5.74
CA VAL A 276 20.35 -14.36 5.98
C VAL A 276 20.84 -15.81 5.90
N TRP A 277 20.12 -16.75 6.52
CA TRP A 277 20.44 -18.18 6.41
C TRP A 277 20.34 -18.69 4.96
N ALA A 278 19.24 -18.40 4.29
CA ALA A 278 18.98 -18.81 2.91
C ALA A 278 20.03 -18.23 1.95
N TYR A 279 20.47 -16.99 2.18
CA TYR A 279 21.57 -16.37 1.44
C TYR A 279 22.87 -17.17 1.62
N GLY A 280 23.21 -17.55 2.86
CA GLY A 280 24.40 -18.35 3.15
C GLY A 280 24.40 -19.73 2.48
N VAL A 281 23.22 -20.32 2.28
CA VAL A 281 23.06 -21.62 1.59
C VAL A 281 23.06 -21.46 0.06
N LEU A 282 22.35 -20.46 -0.46
CA LEU A 282 22.11 -20.32 -1.90
C LEU A 282 23.24 -19.57 -2.63
N GLU A 283 23.94 -18.66 -1.98
CA GLU A 283 25.00 -17.87 -2.61
C GLU A 283 26.15 -18.73 -3.16
N PRO A 284 26.66 -19.75 -2.44
CA PRO A 284 27.72 -20.62 -2.95
C PRO A 284 27.27 -21.49 -4.14
N ILE A 285 25.97 -21.73 -4.28
CA ILE A 285 25.39 -22.59 -5.33
C ILE A 285 25.06 -21.74 -6.57
N LEU A 286 24.22 -20.72 -6.41
CA LEU A 286 23.68 -19.91 -7.50
C LEU A 286 24.62 -18.77 -7.92
N GLY A 287 25.43 -18.29 -6.97
CA GLY A 287 26.35 -17.19 -7.17
C GLY A 287 27.74 -17.59 -7.68
N ARG A 288 28.02 -18.90 -7.81
CA ARG A 288 29.31 -19.42 -8.27
C ARG A 288 29.58 -19.07 -9.73
N GLY A 289 30.76 -18.54 -10.01
CA GLY A 289 31.19 -18.17 -11.36
C GLY A 289 30.50 -16.93 -11.94
N ARG A 290 29.62 -16.26 -11.18
CA ARG A 290 28.98 -15.01 -11.61
C ARG A 290 29.82 -13.82 -11.15
N GLY A 291 30.19 -12.94 -12.09
CA GLY A 291 30.81 -11.67 -11.78
C GLY A 291 29.91 -10.86 -10.84
N ARG A 292 30.50 -10.23 -9.83
CA ARG A 292 29.77 -9.36 -8.90
C ARG A 292 29.08 -8.26 -9.73
N ALA A 293 27.77 -8.16 -9.61
CA ALA A 293 27.04 -7.03 -10.20
C ALA A 293 27.65 -5.74 -9.65
N GLU A 294 27.83 -4.75 -10.52
CA GLU A 294 28.25 -3.43 -10.06
C GLU A 294 27.26 -2.95 -8.99
N ALA A 295 27.78 -2.67 -7.80
CA ALA A 295 26.94 -2.27 -6.69
C ALA A 295 26.27 -0.95 -7.06
N ALA A 296 24.96 -0.84 -6.81
CA ALA A 296 24.31 0.46 -6.90
C ALA A 296 25.08 1.46 -6.02
N PRO A 297 25.25 2.72 -6.48
CA PRO A 297 25.92 3.75 -5.68
C PRO A 297 25.37 3.77 -4.25
N ALA A 298 26.22 4.12 -3.28
CA ALA A 298 25.73 4.36 -1.93
C ALA A 298 24.58 5.37 -2.02
N PRO A 299 23.47 5.18 -1.28
CA PRO A 299 22.40 6.17 -1.27
C PRO A 299 23.02 7.47 -0.76
N ALA A 300 22.97 8.52 -1.57
CA ALA A 300 23.27 9.87 -1.06
C ALA A 300 22.28 10.18 0.08
N ALA A 301 22.65 10.99 1.06
CA ALA A 301 21.72 11.39 2.13
C ALA A 301 20.39 11.97 1.57
N ALA A 302 20.47 12.64 0.40
CA ALA A 302 19.33 13.16 -0.36
C ALA A 302 18.48 12.10 -1.11
N SER A 303 18.86 10.82 -1.06
CA SER A 303 18.13 9.69 -1.67
C SER A 303 17.43 8.81 -0.63
N LEU A 304 17.60 9.11 0.66
CA LEU A 304 16.74 8.54 1.70
C LEU A 304 15.32 9.09 1.48
N PRO A 305 14.27 8.27 1.63
CA PRO A 305 12.90 8.73 1.49
C PRO A 305 12.67 9.93 2.43
N GLU A 306 12.42 11.11 1.86
CA GLU A 306 11.98 12.25 2.66
C GLU A 306 10.60 11.92 3.22
N GLU A 307 10.50 11.89 4.54
CA GLU A 307 9.23 11.67 5.22
C GLU A 307 8.26 12.79 4.80
N ALA A 308 7.08 12.40 4.33
CA ALA A 308 6.13 13.35 3.82
C ALA A 308 5.75 14.36 4.94
N PRO A 309 5.65 15.67 4.62
CA PRO A 309 5.43 16.68 5.64
C PRO A 309 4.13 16.42 6.42
N ALA A 310 4.21 16.50 7.75
CA ALA A 310 3.05 16.30 8.59
C ALA A 310 1.97 17.37 8.32
N LEU A 311 0.77 16.92 7.95
CA LEU A 311 -0.36 17.80 7.70
C LEU A 311 -0.99 18.27 9.03
N GLY A 312 -1.33 19.56 9.10
CA GLY A 312 -2.11 20.11 10.21
C GLY A 312 -3.53 19.54 10.24
N SER A 313 -4.22 19.64 11.39
CA SER A 313 -5.57 19.06 11.58
C SER A 313 -6.59 19.54 10.53
N SER A 314 -6.56 20.81 10.14
CA SER A 314 -7.45 21.36 9.11
C SER A 314 -7.12 20.81 7.72
N ALA A 315 -5.84 20.66 7.39
CA ALA A 315 -5.40 20.08 6.12
C ALA A 315 -5.76 18.58 6.03
N LEU A 316 -5.70 17.85 7.15
CA LEU A 316 -6.15 16.45 7.21
C LEU A 316 -7.65 16.34 6.94
N LEU A 317 -8.47 17.17 7.60
CA LEU A 317 -9.91 17.17 7.36
C LEU A 317 -10.24 17.52 5.90
N LEU A 318 -9.57 18.52 5.33
CA LEU A 318 -9.72 18.87 3.92
C LEU A 318 -9.31 17.71 3.00
N ALA A 319 -8.21 17.01 3.30
CA ALA A 319 -7.78 15.85 2.53
C ALA A 319 -8.82 14.73 2.57
N TRP A 320 -9.42 14.45 3.73
CA TRP A 320 -10.48 13.44 3.85
C TRP A 320 -11.76 13.84 3.11
N LEU A 321 -12.20 15.08 3.25
CA LEU A 321 -13.39 15.56 2.54
C LEU A 321 -13.17 15.58 1.03
N ALA A 322 -11.99 16.01 0.57
CA ALA A 322 -11.62 15.99 -0.84
C ALA A 322 -11.59 14.55 -1.39
N ALA A 323 -10.86 13.64 -0.75
CA ALA A 323 -10.77 12.25 -1.20
C ALA A 323 -12.14 11.53 -1.17
N ALA A 324 -12.97 11.79 -0.16
CA ALA A 324 -14.34 11.27 -0.11
C ALA A 324 -15.19 11.83 -1.26
N SER A 325 -15.09 13.13 -1.55
CA SER A 325 -15.80 13.74 -2.68
C SER A 325 -15.36 13.17 -4.03
N PHE A 326 -14.06 12.90 -4.21
CA PHE A 326 -13.52 12.31 -5.43
C PHE A 326 -14.02 10.88 -5.60
N GLY A 327 -14.08 10.13 -4.50
CA GLY A 327 -14.65 8.78 -4.50
C GLY A 327 -16.15 8.78 -4.81
N LEU A 328 -16.91 9.79 -4.34
CA LEU A 328 -18.32 9.93 -4.73
C LEU A 328 -18.49 10.23 -6.22
N VAL A 329 -17.60 11.05 -6.80
CA VAL A 329 -17.57 11.31 -8.24
C VAL A 329 -17.28 10.01 -9.00
N GLY A 330 -16.26 9.23 -8.60
CA GLY A 330 -15.98 7.92 -9.20
C GLY A 330 -17.14 6.93 -9.03
N ASN A 331 -17.81 6.95 -7.88
CA ASN A 331 -18.98 6.12 -7.60
C ASN A 331 -20.15 6.42 -8.55
N ALA A 332 -20.35 7.70 -8.86
CA ALA A 332 -21.38 8.14 -9.79
C ALA A 332 -21.04 7.84 -11.25
N LEU A 333 -19.79 8.07 -11.66
CA LEU A 333 -19.36 7.88 -13.06
C LEU A 333 -19.28 6.40 -13.45
N THR A 334 -18.62 5.58 -12.63
CA THR A 334 -18.30 4.19 -12.99
C THR A 334 -19.37 3.20 -12.53
N TYR A 335 -20.01 3.47 -11.39
CA TYR A 335 -20.98 2.54 -10.77
C TYR A 335 -22.42 3.06 -10.81
N GLY A 336 -22.67 4.19 -11.47
CA GLY A 336 -24.01 4.74 -11.69
C GLY A 336 -24.75 5.23 -10.44
N THR A 337 -24.09 5.26 -9.28
CA THR A 337 -24.72 5.63 -8.01
C THR A 337 -24.58 7.13 -7.76
N ARG A 338 -25.64 7.89 -8.04
CA ARG A 338 -25.67 9.35 -7.84
C ARG A 338 -25.57 9.72 -6.35
N PRO A 339 -24.96 10.88 -6.00
CA PRO A 339 -24.80 11.33 -4.62
C PRO A 339 -26.12 11.87 -4.05
N ASP A 340 -27.06 10.97 -3.77
CA ASP A 340 -28.30 11.28 -3.02
C ASP A 340 -28.02 11.45 -1.52
N GLY A 341 -29.04 11.85 -0.75
CA GLY A 341 -28.88 12.07 0.70
C GLY A 341 -28.38 10.85 1.48
N ALA A 342 -28.74 9.63 1.05
CA ALA A 342 -28.31 8.40 1.69
C ALA A 342 -26.85 8.05 1.35
N VAL A 343 -26.42 8.29 0.11
CA VAL A 343 -25.02 8.15 -0.32
C VAL A 343 -24.14 9.16 0.40
N LEU A 344 -24.59 10.41 0.51
CA LEU A 344 -23.88 11.45 1.26
C LEU A 344 -23.77 11.11 2.75
N LEU A 345 -24.83 10.53 3.35
CA LEU A 345 -24.78 10.04 4.72
C LEU A 345 -23.80 8.86 4.88
N GLY A 346 -23.78 7.93 3.93
CA GLY A 346 -22.79 6.85 3.89
C GLY A 346 -21.35 7.38 3.82
N ALA A 347 -21.09 8.40 3.00
CA ALA A 347 -19.78 9.04 2.92
C ALA A 347 -19.43 9.77 4.23
N ALA A 348 -20.38 10.45 4.86
CA ALA A 348 -20.21 11.10 6.15
C ALA A 348 -19.85 10.09 7.25
N ILE A 349 -20.47 8.90 7.25
CA ILE A 349 -20.12 7.82 8.19
C ILE A 349 -18.66 7.38 7.96
N ILE A 350 -18.24 7.15 6.71
CA ILE A 350 -16.85 6.73 6.40
C ILE A 350 -15.85 7.80 6.87
N VAL A 351 -16.11 9.07 6.60
CA VAL A 351 -15.27 10.18 7.08
C VAL A 351 -15.27 10.22 8.63
N GLY A 352 -16.43 10.03 9.26
CA GLY A 352 -16.57 9.97 10.71
C GLY A 352 -15.72 8.87 11.35
N VAL A 353 -15.69 7.67 10.76
CA VAL A 353 -14.82 6.56 11.19
C VAL A 353 -13.35 6.98 11.16
N VAL A 354 -12.90 7.66 10.10
CA VAL A 354 -11.52 8.15 9.99
C VAL A 354 -11.22 9.21 11.05
N VAL A 355 -12.14 10.18 11.26
CA VAL A 355 -11.97 11.24 12.25
C VAL A 355 -11.85 10.66 13.66
N ILE A 356 -12.69 9.68 14.01
CA ILE A 356 -12.67 9.01 15.31
C ILE A 356 -11.38 8.18 15.44
N GLY A 357 -11.05 7.37 14.44
CA GLY A 357 -9.84 6.53 14.43
C GLY A 357 -8.56 7.36 14.57
N TRP A 358 -8.47 8.48 13.85
CA TRP A 358 -7.35 9.42 13.96
C TRP A 358 -7.30 10.13 15.31
N SER A 359 -8.46 10.44 15.90
CA SER A 359 -8.53 11.03 17.23
C SER A 359 -8.02 10.06 18.29
N LEU A 360 -8.43 8.79 18.23
CA LEU A 360 -7.91 7.73 19.11
C LEU A 360 -6.41 7.50 18.92
N TYR A 361 -5.92 7.53 17.68
CA TYR A 361 -4.49 7.49 17.38
C TYR A 361 -3.71 8.59 18.11
N ARG A 362 -4.24 9.82 18.15
CA ARG A 362 -3.60 10.92 18.88
C ARG A 362 -3.75 10.80 20.39
N LEU A 363 -4.94 10.42 20.88
CA LEU A 363 -5.22 10.26 22.31
C LEU A 363 -4.41 9.13 22.94
N THR A 364 -4.12 8.07 22.20
CA THR A 364 -3.31 6.93 22.67
C THR A 364 -1.80 7.16 22.53
N ALA A 365 -1.38 8.42 22.39
CA ALA A 365 0.01 8.82 22.21
C ALA A 365 0.71 8.05 21.07
N ARG A 366 -0.04 7.75 20.00
CA ARG A 366 0.47 7.09 18.77
C ARG A 366 1.04 5.68 18.99
N ARG A 367 0.66 4.99 20.08
CA ARG A 367 1.13 3.62 20.39
C ARG A 367 0.74 2.57 19.36
N LEU A 368 -0.43 2.72 18.75
CA LEU A 368 -0.92 1.88 17.66
C LEU A 368 -1.07 2.73 16.40
N PRO A 369 -0.83 2.20 15.19
CA PRO A 369 -1.03 2.93 13.94
C PRO A 369 -2.48 3.41 13.75
N ALA A 370 -2.68 4.55 13.10
CA ALA A 370 -4.02 5.07 12.78
C ALA A 370 -4.86 4.09 11.95
N VAL A 371 -4.21 3.28 11.11
CA VAL A 371 -4.83 2.19 10.32
C VAL A 371 -5.57 1.19 11.22
N VAL A 372 -4.95 0.82 12.36
CA VAL A 372 -5.54 -0.13 13.30
C VAL A 372 -6.78 0.46 13.95
N TRP A 373 -6.69 1.68 14.49
CA TRP A 373 -7.83 2.36 15.10
C TRP A 373 -8.99 2.55 14.11
N THR A 374 -8.69 3.03 12.90
CA THR A 374 -9.70 3.26 11.87
C THR A 374 -10.41 1.96 11.47
N SER A 375 -9.64 0.87 11.32
CA SER A 375 -10.20 -0.46 11.01
C SER A 375 -11.07 -0.98 12.16
N LEU A 376 -10.62 -0.88 13.41
CA LEU A 376 -11.37 -1.31 14.59
C LEU A 376 -12.70 -0.58 14.74
N ILE A 377 -12.72 0.74 14.54
CA ILE A 377 -13.96 1.53 14.60
C ILE A 377 -14.91 1.15 13.46
N GLY A 378 -14.40 1.02 12.23
CA GLY A 378 -15.23 0.57 11.10
C GLY A 378 -15.83 -0.81 11.34
N MET A 379 -15.03 -1.75 11.83
CA MET A 379 -15.50 -3.10 12.17
C MET A 379 -16.54 -3.08 13.27
N ALA A 380 -16.33 -2.30 14.34
CA ALA A 380 -17.25 -2.21 15.46
C ALA A 380 -18.63 -1.67 15.03
N LEU A 381 -18.68 -0.65 14.16
CA LEU A 381 -19.94 -0.04 13.72
C LEU A 381 -20.82 -0.97 12.86
N THR A 382 -20.24 -2.00 12.25
CA THR A 382 -20.95 -2.93 11.36
C THR A 382 -20.97 -4.36 11.91
N TYR A 383 -20.44 -4.56 13.11
CA TYR A 383 -20.50 -5.84 13.80
C TYR A 383 -21.97 -6.22 14.07
N PRO A 384 -22.41 -7.46 13.78
CA PRO A 384 -23.82 -7.85 13.91
C PRO A 384 -24.45 -7.62 15.29
N GLY A 385 -23.65 -7.58 16.37
CA GLY A 385 -24.13 -7.29 17.72
C GLY A 385 -24.22 -5.80 18.08
N MET A 386 -23.81 -4.89 17.19
CA MET A 386 -23.82 -3.44 17.45
C MET A 386 -25.17 -2.81 17.04
N PRO A 387 -25.74 -1.88 17.84
CA PRO A 387 -26.92 -1.12 17.44
C PRO A 387 -26.70 -0.39 16.11
N PHE A 388 -27.73 -0.37 15.27
CA PHE A 388 -27.74 0.26 13.95
C PHE A 388 -26.74 -0.32 12.92
N SER A 389 -26.15 -1.49 13.19
CA SER A 389 -25.14 -2.09 12.32
C SER A 389 -25.65 -2.38 10.90
N ALA A 390 -26.91 -2.81 10.77
CA ALA A 390 -27.54 -3.09 9.49
C ALA A 390 -27.76 -1.81 8.67
N GLU A 391 -28.23 -0.74 9.31
CA GLU A 391 -28.46 0.56 8.69
C GLU A 391 -27.13 1.20 8.26
N VAL A 392 -26.10 1.16 9.11
CA VAL A 392 -24.76 1.63 8.78
C VAL A 392 -24.19 0.84 7.60
N ALA A 393 -24.33 -0.49 7.60
CA ALA A 393 -23.90 -1.33 6.48
C ALA A 393 -24.65 -1.02 5.19
N ALA A 394 -25.96 -0.77 5.26
CA ALA A 394 -26.78 -0.42 4.09
C ALA A 394 -26.40 0.95 3.51
N LEU A 395 -26.23 1.97 4.35
CA LEU A 395 -25.86 3.33 3.92
C LEU A 395 -24.46 3.36 3.30
N THR A 396 -23.48 2.81 4.01
CA THR A 396 -22.09 2.78 3.53
C THR A 396 -21.92 1.83 2.35
N GLY A 397 -22.76 0.80 2.24
CA GLY A 397 -22.80 -0.16 1.14
C GLY A 397 -23.12 0.45 -0.23
N LYS A 398 -23.80 1.60 -0.27
CA LYS A 398 -24.08 2.33 -1.53
C LYS A 398 -22.82 2.91 -2.21
N ILE A 399 -21.72 3.01 -1.48
CA ILE A 399 -20.43 3.46 -2.02
C ILE A 399 -19.61 2.22 -2.36
N ASN A 400 -19.34 2.02 -3.65
CA ASN A 400 -18.47 0.95 -4.09
C ASN A 400 -17.05 1.20 -3.54
N PHE A 401 -16.43 0.17 -2.96
CA PHE A 401 -15.12 0.31 -2.34
C PHE A 401 -14.04 0.74 -3.35
N LEU A 402 -14.11 0.27 -4.60
CA LEU A 402 -13.16 0.62 -5.65
C LEU A 402 -13.21 2.11 -6.03
N ALA A 403 -14.36 2.77 -5.87
CA ALA A 403 -14.48 4.20 -6.11
C ALA A 403 -13.61 5.01 -5.13
N LEU A 404 -13.35 4.50 -3.92
CA LEU A 404 -12.43 5.13 -2.96
C LEU A 404 -10.96 4.81 -3.23
N ALA A 405 -10.65 3.84 -4.09
CA ALA A 405 -9.27 3.51 -4.47
C ALA A 405 -8.71 4.50 -5.51
N THR A 406 -9.51 4.91 -6.50
CA THR A 406 -9.06 5.81 -7.59
C THR A 406 -8.42 7.11 -7.09
N PRO A 407 -8.98 7.83 -6.10
CA PRO A 407 -8.34 9.02 -5.54
C PRO A 407 -6.97 8.75 -4.92
N ILE A 408 -6.81 7.62 -4.24
CA ILE A 408 -5.54 7.22 -3.62
C ILE A 408 -4.48 7.05 -4.70
N LEU A 409 -4.82 6.32 -5.76
CA LEU A 409 -3.89 6.07 -6.86
C LEU A 409 -3.61 7.33 -7.68
N ALA A 410 -4.56 8.26 -7.78
CA ALA A 410 -4.31 9.59 -8.35
C ALA A 410 -3.23 10.36 -7.56
N PHE A 411 -3.34 10.43 -6.23
CA PHE A 411 -2.31 11.08 -5.40
C PHE A 411 -0.98 10.35 -5.43
N ALA A 412 -0.99 9.01 -5.44
CA ALA A 412 0.22 8.20 -5.59
C ALA A 412 0.93 8.55 -6.91
N GLY A 413 0.19 8.58 -8.02
CA GLY A 413 0.70 8.96 -9.33
C GLY A 413 1.26 10.38 -9.35
N LEU A 414 0.51 11.36 -8.84
CA LEU A 414 0.96 12.76 -8.79
C LEU A 414 2.22 12.96 -7.93
N SER A 415 2.51 12.03 -7.01
CA SER A 415 3.70 12.08 -6.15
C SER A 415 4.92 11.34 -6.72
N ILE A 416 4.75 10.46 -7.70
CA ILE A 416 5.78 9.49 -8.14
C ILE A 416 7.07 10.15 -8.64
N ALA A 417 6.95 11.31 -9.28
CA ALA A 417 8.06 11.92 -10.01
C ALA A 417 9.17 12.43 -9.08
N LYS A 418 8.88 12.64 -7.78
CA LYS A 418 9.85 13.05 -6.77
C LYS A 418 10.86 11.95 -6.47
N ASP A 419 10.44 10.70 -6.61
CA ASP A 419 11.24 9.51 -6.29
C ASP A 419 12.00 8.99 -7.52
N VAL A 420 11.68 9.48 -8.72
CA VAL A 420 12.34 9.06 -9.98
C VAL A 420 13.84 9.34 -10.02
N PRO A 421 14.37 10.47 -9.53
CA PRO A 421 15.81 10.69 -9.46
C PRO A 421 16.54 9.62 -8.63
N ALA A 422 15.99 9.23 -7.48
CA ALA A 422 16.55 8.17 -6.65
C ALA A 422 16.40 6.80 -7.34
N PHE A 423 15.24 6.51 -7.92
CA PHE A 423 14.99 5.28 -8.68
C PHE A 423 15.97 5.10 -9.86
N ARG A 424 16.32 6.17 -10.58
CA ARG A 424 17.28 6.13 -11.70
C ARG A 424 18.69 5.71 -11.32
N GLN A 425 19.05 5.79 -10.04
CA GLN A 425 20.34 5.34 -9.53
C GLN A 425 20.35 3.83 -9.26
N LEU A 426 19.18 3.18 -9.28
CA LEU A 426 19.06 1.74 -9.09
C LEU A 426 19.43 0.99 -10.37
N GLY A 427 20.19 -0.09 -10.23
CA GLY A 427 20.48 -0.98 -11.35
C GLY A 427 19.25 -1.77 -11.77
N TRP A 428 19.02 -1.98 -13.06
CA TRP A 428 17.86 -2.75 -13.56
C TRP A 428 17.72 -4.14 -12.91
N ARG A 429 18.84 -4.77 -12.54
CA ARG A 429 18.87 -6.08 -11.88
C ARG A 429 18.12 -6.06 -10.55
N ILE A 430 18.30 -5.01 -9.74
CA ILE A 430 17.64 -4.94 -8.43
C ILE A 430 16.15 -4.65 -8.57
N VAL A 431 15.76 -3.88 -9.60
CA VAL A 431 14.35 -3.65 -9.93
C VAL A 431 13.64 -4.96 -10.29
N VAL A 432 14.30 -5.84 -11.06
CA VAL A 432 13.76 -7.18 -11.36
C VAL A 432 13.62 -8.02 -10.10
N VAL A 433 14.63 -8.00 -9.22
CA VAL A 433 14.54 -8.68 -7.91
C VAL A 433 13.35 -8.18 -7.11
N SER A 434 13.12 -6.87 -7.09
CA SER A 434 11.99 -6.27 -6.40
C SER A 434 10.64 -6.72 -6.96
N PHE A 435 10.50 -6.80 -8.29
CA PHE A 435 9.30 -7.38 -8.88
C PHE A 435 9.12 -8.86 -8.51
N MET A 436 10.20 -9.62 -8.41
CA MET A 436 10.14 -11.02 -7.99
C MET A 436 9.83 -11.18 -6.50
N ALA A 437 10.32 -10.30 -5.64
CA ALA A 437 9.95 -10.26 -4.24
C ALA A 437 8.45 -9.91 -4.08
N ASN A 438 7.98 -8.88 -4.79
CA ASN A 438 6.56 -8.48 -4.78
C ASN A 438 5.64 -9.56 -5.37
N ALA A 439 6.05 -10.25 -6.44
CA ALA A 439 5.31 -11.38 -6.97
C ALA A 439 5.30 -12.55 -5.99
N GLY A 440 6.45 -12.82 -5.36
CA GLY A 440 6.63 -13.88 -4.40
C GLY A 440 5.72 -13.71 -3.19
N THR A 441 5.62 -12.52 -2.60
CA THR A 441 4.70 -12.28 -1.47
C THR A 441 3.25 -12.56 -1.84
N PHE A 442 2.81 -12.12 -3.02
CA PHE A 442 1.43 -12.28 -3.48
C PHE A 442 1.12 -13.74 -3.80
N LEU A 443 1.97 -14.39 -4.60
CA LEU A 443 1.79 -15.78 -5.01
C LEU A 443 2.00 -16.74 -3.84
N GLY A 444 2.98 -16.48 -2.97
CA GLY A 444 3.27 -17.29 -1.80
C GLY A 444 2.09 -17.30 -0.82
N ALA A 445 1.57 -16.12 -0.48
CA ALA A 445 0.38 -16.01 0.36
C ALA A 445 -0.85 -16.64 -0.32
N ALA A 446 -1.07 -16.39 -1.62
CA ALA A 446 -2.18 -16.99 -2.35
C ALA A 446 -2.09 -18.53 -2.41
N LEU A 447 -0.90 -19.11 -2.58
CA LEU A 447 -0.68 -20.56 -2.59
C LEU A 447 -0.99 -21.20 -1.24
N ILE A 448 -0.50 -20.61 -0.15
CA ILE A 448 -0.80 -21.12 1.19
C ILE A 448 -2.29 -20.93 1.52
N ALA A 449 -2.86 -19.77 1.20
CA ALA A 449 -4.28 -19.52 1.37
C ALA A 449 -5.11 -20.54 0.59
N GLN A 450 -4.78 -20.81 -0.68
CA GLN A 450 -5.46 -21.80 -1.53
C GLN A 450 -5.43 -23.20 -0.92
N PHE A 451 -4.31 -23.61 -0.33
CA PHE A 451 -4.16 -24.91 0.31
C PHE A 451 -5.10 -25.06 1.52
N TRP A 452 -5.21 -24.03 2.34
CA TRP A 452 -6.02 -24.03 3.57
C TRP A 452 -7.49 -23.61 3.35
N LEU A 453 -7.80 -22.95 2.24
CA LEU A 453 -9.17 -22.63 1.83
C LEU A 453 -9.85 -23.90 1.33
N HIS A 454 -10.50 -24.61 2.25
CA HIS A 454 -11.51 -25.57 1.85
C HIS A 454 -12.73 -24.82 1.32
N PRO A 455 -13.35 -25.27 0.21
CA PRO A 455 -14.62 -24.70 -0.21
C PRO A 455 -15.61 -24.78 0.96
N PRO A 456 -16.48 -23.77 1.17
CA PRO A 456 -17.57 -23.94 2.12
C PRO A 456 -18.37 -25.16 1.64
N VAL A 457 -18.38 -26.22 2.47
CA VAL A 457 -19.21 -27.41 2.25
C VAL A 457 -20.67 -27.05 2.41
#